data_AF-A0A7V9SVJ9-F1
#
_entry.id   AF-A0A7V9SVJ9-F1
#
_cell.length_a   1.000
_cell.length_b   1.000
_cell.length_c   1.000
_cell.angle_alpha   90.00
_cell.angle_beta   90.00
_cell.angle_gamma   90.00
#
_symmetry.space_group_name_H-M   'P 1'
#
loop_
_entity.id
_entity.type
_entity.pdbx_description
1 polymer ?
#
loop_
_entity_poly.entity_id
_entity_poly.type
_entity_poly.pdbx_seq_one_letter_code
_entity_poly.pdbx_strand_id
1 'polypeptide(L)'
;WLPFVSGAMDEMFAKWGNSPDIGYIWDWGADGWLAQVNEVRHAEASGKFFIGIAHSTATDVKAARYGLATMLLASEGRSSFSLAEDYVQETWFPDYDIAGTLGAPRGAMYRAGSAYRRDFERGTVVVNPTLAPQSVPLGATYLASDGSALSTIGLLPTSAAILRASPATPPAPGGPAPPTPATAPSTSPAPKPSKLRPKRMTLVVSRLRGGPARAALPRWSRKASVWRVQGVVAAGPEHAWRVADAARRRRCAVAVFIRRGRTWTPLRRVCTTRSGYFSAHVVVSQGRRAFALHAAARYGSVIVRSPVLVTRQRA
;
A
#
# COMPACT_ATOMS: atom_id res chain seq x y z
N TRP A 1 -12.26 -19.23 12.08
CA TRP A 1 -13.59 -19.46 11.46
C TRP A 1 -13.48 -20.32 10.20
N LEU A 2 -12.39 -20.21 9.44
CA LEU A 2 -12.15 -20.96 8.21
C LEU A 2 -12.42 -22.49 8.25
N PRO A 3 -12.17 -23.22 9.37
CA PRO A 3 -12.54 -24.64 9.46
C PRO A 3 -14.04 -24.93 9.31
N PHE A 4 -14.91 -23.96 9.60
CA PHE A 4 -16.38 -24.11 9.64
C PHE A 4 -17.07 -23.62 8.37
N VAL A 5 -16.33 -23.25 7.33
CA VAL A 5 -16.85 -22.69 6.08
C VAL A 5 -16.16 -23.31 4.87
N SER A 6 -16.72 -23.10 3.68
CA SER A 6 -16.16 -23.58 2.40
C SER A 6 -15.14 -22.64 1.78
N GLY A 7 -15.08 -21.38 2.24
CA GLY A 7 -14.25 -20.35 1.64
C GLY A 7 -14.05 -19.14 2.53
N ALA A 8 -13.19 -18.23 2.07
CA ALA A 8 -13.04 -16.91 2.62
C ALA A 8 -13.40 -15.83 1.59
N MET A 9 -13.74 -14.64 2.07
CA MET A 9 -13.97 -13.46 1.25
C MET A 9 -13.27 -12.27 1.90
N ASP A 10 -12.66 -11.42 1.08
CA ASP A 10 -12.21 -10.09 1.48
C ASP A 10 -12.91 -9.03 0.62
N GLU A 11 -13.79 -8.28 1.26
CA GLU A 11 -14.43 -7.10 0.69
C GLU A 11 -13.48 -5.92 0.89
N MET A 12 -13.15 -5.22 -0.20
CA MET A 12 -12.03 -4.25 -0.29
C MET A 12 -10.66 -4.90 -0.56
N PHE A 13 -10.65 -6.04 -1.27
CA PHE A 13 -9.43 -6.69 -1.74
C PHE A 13 -8.67 -5.79 -2.72
N ALA A 14 -7.40 -5.50 -2.43
CA ALA A 14 -6.49 -4.63 -3.18
C ALA A 14 -6.91 -3.15 -3.35
N LYS A 15 -8.21 -2.81 -3.29
CA LYS A 15 -8.72 -1.45 -3.41
C LYS A 15 -10.05 -1.26 -2.70
N TRP A 16 -10.21 -0.11 -2.04
CA TRP A 16 -11.46 0.33 -1.43
C TRP A 16 -12.02 1.62 -2.06
N GLY A 17 -13.34 1.78 -1.96
CA GLY A 17 -14.08 2.96 -2.40
C GLY A 17 -14.17 3.14 -3.93
N ASN A 18 -15.10 3.98 -4.39
CA ASN A 18 -15.44 4.07 -5.81
C ASN A 18 -14.59 5.07 -6.62
N SER A 19 -13.72 5.85 -5.98
CA SER A 19 -12.87 6.79 -6.71
C SER A 19 -11.70 6.07 -7.38
N PRO A 20 -11.41 6.33 -8.67
CA PRO A 20 -10.36 5.61 -9.40
C PRO A 20 -8.93 6.02 -9.01
N ASP A 21 -8.76 7.17 -8.35
CA ASP A 21 -7.45 7.74 -8.02
C ASP A 21 -6.95 7.40 -6.62
N ILE A 22 -7.82 6.87 -5.75
CA ILE A 22 -7.53 6.63 -4.34
C ILE A 22 -8.02 5.25 -3.90
N GLY A 23 -7.61 4.87 -2.69
CA GLY A 23 -8.10 3.66 -2.04
C GLY A 23 -7.35 2.38 -2.42
N TYR A 24 -6.25 2.48 -3.18
CA TYR A 24 -5.39 1.32 -3.43
C TYR A 24 -4.67 0.89 -2.16
N ILE A 25 -4.71 -0.42 -1.89
CA ILE A 25 -3.97 -1.05 -0.81
C ILE A 25 -2.55 -1.29 -1.32
N TRP A 26 -1.59 -0.66 -0.65
CA TRP A 26 -0.17 -0.76 -0.98
C TRP A 26 0.55 -1.53 0.14
N ASP A 27 1.79 -1.96 -0.11
CA ASP A 27 2.56 -2.72 0.86
C ASP A 27 3.11 -1.79 1.96
N TRP A 28 2.32 -1.62 3.01
CA TRP A 28 2.68 -0.86 4.20
C TRP A 28 3.09 -1.74 5.39
N GLY A 29 3.40 -3.03 5.14
CA GLY A 29 3.82 -4.00 6.15
C GLY A 29 2.75 -5.02 6.53
N ALA A 30 2.76 -5.44 7.81
CA ALA A 30 2.02 -6.61 8.31
C ALA A 30 0.51 -6.65 8.03
N ASP A 31 -0.13 -5.48 7.92
CA ASP A 31 -1.58 -5.35 7.64
C ASP A 31 -1.86 -4.73 6.27
N GLY A 32 -0.87 -4.72 5.37
CA GLY A 32 -0.95 -4.07 4.06
C GLY A 32 -1.31 -5.03 2.93
N TRP A 33 -0.91 -4.67 1.72
CA TRP A 33 -1.15 -5.49 0.53
C TRP A 33 -0.70 -6.96 0.69
N LEU A 34 0.45 -7.20 1.32
CA LEU A 34 0.95 -8.55 1.52
C LEU A 34 0.07 -9.38 2.48
N ALA A 35 -0.66 -8.74 3.40
CA ALA A 35 -1.62 -9.43 4.26
C ALA A 35 -2.75 -10.05 3.43
N GLN A 36 -3.34 -9.29 2.50
CA GLN A 36 -4.39 -9.78 1.61
C GLN A 36 -3.90 -10.91 0.69
N VAL A 37 -2.67 -10.80 0.18
CA VAL A 37 -2.02 -11.91 -0.56
C VAL A 37 -1.91 -13.17 0.29
N ASN A 38 -1.60 -13.03 1.58
CA ASN A 38 -1.52 -14.16 2.50
C ASN A 38 -2.88 -14.72 2.90
N GLU A 39 -3.96 -13.93 2.86
CA GLU A 39 -5.32 -14.43 3.07
C GLU A 39 -5.72 -15.40 1.96
N VAL A 40 -5.43 -15.07 0.69
CA VAL A 40 -5.64 -15.96 -0.46
C VAL A 40 -4.90 -17.28 -0.25
N ARG A 41 -3.60 -17.21 0.04
CA ARG A 41 -2.78 -18.40 0.29
C ARG A 41 -3.29 -19.24 1.44
N HIS A 42 -3.67 -18.61 2.54
CA HIS A 42 -4.13 -19.31 3.72
C HIS A 42 -5.47 -20.02 3.46
N ALA A 43 -6.38 -19.38 2.74
CA ALA A 43 -7.64 -19.99 2.33
C ALA A 43 -7.40 -21.24 1.49
N GLU A 44 -6.61 -21.14 0.44
CA GLU A 44 -6.40 -22.25 -0.48
C GLU A 44 -5.52 -23.36 0.09
N ALA A 45 -4.47 -23.03 0.87
CA ALA A 45 -3.67 -24.01 1.59
C ALA A 45 -4.51 -24.81 2.62
N SER A 46 -5.61 -24.23 3.09
CA SER A 46 -6.60 -24.90 3.95
C SER A 46 -7.64 -25.69 3.15
N GLY A 47 -7.46 -25.83 1.84
CA GLY A 47 -8.40 -26.51 0.95
C GLY A 47 -9.73 -25.77 0.80
N LYS A 48 -9.74 -24.43 0.90
CA LYS A 48 -10.94 -23.59 0.78
C LYS A 48 -10.88 -22.70 -0.46
N PHE A 49 -12.03 -22.16 -0.85
CA PHE A 49 -12.10 -21.13 -1.90
C PHE A 49 -11.79 -19.74 -1.33
N PHE A 50 -11.33 -18.81 -2.18
CA PHE A 50 -11.21 -17.41 -1.83
C PHE A 50 -11.98 -16.53 -2.82
N ILE A 51 -12.65 -15.49 -2.32
CA ILE A 51 -13.33 -14.48 -3.15
C ILE A 51 -12.76 -13.10 -2.80
N GLY A 52 -12.07 -12.47 -3.73
CA GLY A 52 -11.60 -11.09 -3.59
C GLY A 52 -12.54 -10.12 -4.29
N ILE A 53 -13.02 -9.09 -3.58
CA ILE A 53 -13.84 -8.02 -4.17
C ILE A 53 -13.13 -6.69 -4.01
N ALA A 54 -12.71 -6.10 -5.14
CA ALA A 54 -12.24 -4.72 -5.18
C ALA A 54 -13.40 -3.76 -5.45
N HIS A 55 -13.28 -2.52 -4.96
CA HIS A 55 -14.24 -1.45 -5.27
C HIS A 55 -13.64 -0.40 -6.18
N SER A 56 -14.38 -0.02 -7.23
CA SER A 56 -14.15 1.19 -8.02
C SER A 56 -15.36 1.48 -8.92
N THR A 57 -15.26 2.44 -9.84
CA THR A 57 -16.21 2.56 -10.94
C THR A 57 -16.06 1.40 -11.94
N ALA A 58 -17.12 1.08 -12.68
CA ALA A 58 -17.12 0.04 -13.72
C ALA A 58 -16.14 0.31 -14.87
N THR A 59 -15.58 1.52 -14.97
CA THR A 59 -14.61 1.91 -15.99
C THR A 59 -13.16 1.89 -15.50
N ASP A 60 -12.91 1.57 -14.22
CA ASP A 60 -11.56 1.60 -13.65
C ASP A 60 -10.76 0.31 -13.96
N VAL A 61 -10.23 0.26 -15.18
CA VAL A 61 -9.36 -0.82 -15.65
C VAL A 61 -8.13 -1.00 -14.75
N LYS A 62 -7.60 0.09 -14.17
CA LYS A 62 -6.42 0.02 -13.30
C LYS A 62 -6.74 -0.77 -12.02
N ALA A 63 -7.87 -0.48 -11.38
CA ALA A 63 -8.32 -1.19 -10.20
C ALA A 63 -8.61 -2.67 -10.48
N ALA A 64 -9.33 -2.96 -11.57
CA ALA A 64 -9.65 -4.33 -11.96
C ALA A 64 -8.36 -5.15 -12.19
N ARG A 65 -7.41 -4.59 -12.96
CA ARG A 65 -6.11 -5.22 -13.21
C ARG A 65 -5.30 -5.41 -11.94
N TYR A 66 -5.24 -4.41 -11.08
CA TYR A 66 -4.46 -4.47 -9.84
C TYR A 66 -5.00 -5.54 -8.88
N GLY A 67 -6.32 -5.61 -8.70
CA GLY A 67 -6.95 -6.63 -7.86
C GLY A 67 -6.82 -8.03 -8.43
N LEU A 68 -7.14 -8.24 -9.71
CA LEU A 68 -7.02 -9.53 -10.38
C LEU A 68 -5.58 -10.05 -10.33
N ALA A 69 -4.60 -9.23 -10.72
CA ALA A 69 -3.19 -9.63 -10.70
C ALA A 69 -2.70 -9.94 -9.27
N THR A 70 -3.17 -9.20 -8.26
CA THR A 70 -2.87 -9.46 -6.85
C THR A 70 -3.38 -10.85 -6.43
N MET A 71 -4.60 -11.22 -6.80
CA MET A 71 -5.14 -12.56 -6.55
C MET A 71 -4.31 -13.64 -7.27
N LEU A 72 -3.94 -13.41 -8.54
CA LEU A 72 -3.16 -14.38 -9.34
C LEU A 72 -1.75 -14.64 -8.77
N LEU A 73 -1.13 -13.68 -8.08
CA LEU A 73 0.15 -13.92 -7.38
C LEU A 73 0.06 -14.97 -6.25
N ALA A 74 -1.14 -15.27 -5.76
CA ALA A 74 -1.37 -16.14 -4.62
C ALA A 74 -2.20 -17.39 -4.94
N SER A 75 -3.11 -17.31 -5.92
CA SER A 75 -4.06 -18.37 -6.26
C SER A 75 -3.40 -19.58 -6.92
N GLU A 76 -3.77 -20.76 -6.47
CA GLU A 76 -3.51 -22.11 -6.98
C GLU A 76 -4.76 -22.68 -7.67
N GLY A 77 -5.66 -21.80 -8.14
CA GLY A 77 -6.84 -22.17 -8.93
C GLY A 77 -8.14 -22.32 -8.14
N ARG A 78 -8.20 -21.85 -6.89
CA ARG A 78 -9.42 -21.89 -6.06
C ARG A 78 -9.86 -20.50 -5.59
N SER A 79 -9.45 -19.47 -6.33
CA SER A 79 -9.80 -18.09 -6.05
C SER A 79 -10.56 -17.47 -7.21
N SER A 80 -11.54 -16.62 -6.88
CA SER A 80 -12.21 -15.74 -7.83
C SER A 80 -12.04 -14.28 -7.43
N PHE A 81 -12.10 -13.40 -8.43
CA PHE A 81 -11.97 -11.97 -8.25
C PHE A 81 -13.08 -11.24 -9.01
N SER A 82 -13.59 -10.16 -8.44
CA SER A 82 -14.45 -9.22 -9.14
C SER A 82 -14.16 -7.78 -8.71
N LEU A 83 -14.47 -6.83 -9.59
CA LEU A 83 -14.53 -5.41 -9.27
C LEU A 83 -16.00 -4.99 -9.21
N ALA A 84 -16.42 -4.46 -8.06
CA ALA A 84 -17.79 -4.06 -7.80
C ALA A 84 -17.91 -2.53 -7.67
N GLU A 85 -18.82 -1.93 -8.44
CA GLU A 85 -19.24 -0.54 -8.27
C GLU A 85 -20.45 -0.44 -7.33
N ASP A 86 -21.50 -1.19 -7.64
CA ASP A 86 -22.81 -1.15 -6.99
C ASP A 86 -23.44 -2.52 -6.70
N TYR A 87 -22.77 -3.62 -7.07
CA TYR A 87 -23.22 -5.02 -6.97
C TYR A 87 -24.48 -5.38 -7.78
N VAL A 88 -24.94 -4.51 -8.68
CA VAL A 88 -26.13 -4.76 -9.49
C VAL A 88 -25.75 -5.47 -10.79
N GLN A 89 -24.58 -5.17 -11.34
CA GLN A 89 -24.08 -5.76 -12.58
C GLN A 89 -22.63 -6.20 -12.44
N GLU A 90 -22.30 -7.34 -13.06
CA GLU A 90 -20.90 -7.74 -13.22
C GLU A 90 -20.22 -6.83 -14.23
N THR A 91 -19.11 -6.21 -13.84
CA THR A 91 -18.28 -5.44 -14.75
C THR A 91 -17.20 -6.35 -15.32
N TRP A 92 -17.24 -6.57 -16.64
CA TRP A 92 -16.24 -7.36 -17.35
C TRP A 92 -15.11 -6.49 -17.90
N PHE A 93 -13.87 -6.95 -17.73
CA PHE A 93 -12.67 -6.26 -18.24
C PHE A 93 -11.88 -7.18 -19.17
N PRO A 94 -11.26 -6.67 -20.26
CA PRO A 94 -10.44 -7.50 -21.16
C PRO A 94 -9.28 -8.24 -20.49
N ASP A 95 -8.79 -7.73 -19.36
CA ASP A 95 -7.74 -8.39 -18.58
C ASP A 95 -8.19 -9.75 -18.01
N TYR A 96 -9.50 -9.96 -17.85
CA TYR A 96 -10.08 -11.21 -17.34
C TYR A 96 -9.94 -12.31 -18.40
N ASP A 97 -10.19 -11.98 -19.67
CA ASP A 97 -9.99 -12.89 -20.79
C ASP A 97 -8.51 -13.28 -20.92
N ILE A 98 -7.60 -12.31 -20.77
CA ILE A 98 -6.16 -12.58 -20.78
C ILE A 98 -5.78 -13.52 -19.63
N ALA A 99 -6.25 -13.24 -18.41
CA ALA A 99 -5.97 -14.08 -17.24
C ALA A 99 -6.45 -15.53 -17.45
N GLY A 100 -7.62 -15.73 -18.06
CA GLY A 100 -8.14 -17.05 -18.41
C GLY A 100 -7.25 -17.86 -19.37
N THR A 101 -6.32 -17.20 -20.08
CA THR A 101 -5.41 -17.87 -21.03
C THR A 101 -4.01 -18.17 -20.48
N LEU A 102 -3.69 -17.75 -19.25
CA LEU A 102 -2.34 -17.89 -18.69
C LEU A 102 -1.92 -19.35 -18.42
N GLY A 103 -2.88 -20.24 -18.18
CA GLY A 103 -2.62 -21.63 -17.79
C GLY A 103 -2.23 -21.77 -16.32
N ALA A 104 -1.63 -22.91 -15.96
CA ALA A 104 -1.23 -23.17 -14.58
C ALA A 104 -0.05 -22.27 -14.12
N PRO A 105 0.03 -21.91 -12.82
CA PRO A 105 1.21 -21.25 -12.29
C PRO A 105 2.43 -22.18 -12.32
N ARG A 106 3.61 -21.64 -12.67
CA ARG A 106 4.88 -22.41 -12.71
C ARG A 106 5.64 -22.44 -11.38
N GLY A 107 5.09 -21.80 -10.35
CA GLY A 107 5.69 -21.69 -9.02
C GLY A 107 5.04 -20.60 -8.20
N ALA A 108 5.57 -20.35 -7.01
CA ALA A 108 5.13 -19.25 -6.15
C ALA A 108 5.53 -17.88 -6.74
N MET A 109 4.90 -16.80 -6.27
CA MET A 109 5.38 -15.46 -6.58
C MET A 109 6.80 -15.24 -6.04
N TYR A 110 7.57 -14.38 -6.70
CA TYR A 110 8.90 -13.95 -6.29
C TYR A 110 9.06 -12.44 -6.43
N ARG A 111 10.09 -11.88 -5.80
CA ARG A 111 10.40 -10.44 -5.91
C ARG A 111 11.08 -10.15 -7.24
N ALA A 112 10.66 -9.08 -7.91
CA ALA A 112 11.29 -8.51 -9.08
C ALA A 112 11.56 -7.02 -8.80
N GLY A 113 12.70 -6.74 -8.15
CA GLY A 113 12.92 -5.43 -7.52
C GLY A 113 11.99 -5.21 -6.33
N SER A 114 11.28 -4.07 -6.29
CA SER A 114 10.21 -3.83 -5.30
C SER A 114 8.82 -4.28 -5.77
N ALA A 115 8.71 -4.76 -7.01
CA ALA A 115 7.51 -5.42 -7.51
C ALA A 115 7.52 -6.93 -7.18
N TYR A 116 6.39 -7.57 -7.41
CA TYR A 116 6.20 -9.01 -7.30
C TYR A 116 5.79 -9.59 -8.64
N ARG A 117 6.28 -10.78 -8.95
CA ARG A 117 6.00 -11.47 -10.20
C ARG A 117 5.64 -12.92 -9.95
N ARG A 118 4.77 -13.47 -10.79
CA ARG A 118 4.51 -14.91 -10.85
C ARG A 118 4.38 -15.33 -12.31
N ASP A 119 5.08 -16.40 -12.66
CA ASP A 119 5.05 -16.96 -14.00
C ASP A 119 4.01 -18.06 -14.13
N PHE A 120 3.39 -18.10 -15.29
CA PHE A 120 2.39 -19.07 -15.70
C PHE A 120 2.84 -19.77 -16.98
N GLU A 121 2.18 -20.85 -17.35
CA GLU A 121 2.50 -21.63 -18.56
C GLU A 121 2.57 -20.79 -19.84
N ARG A 122 1.66 -19.82 -19.98
CA ARG A 122 1.48 -19.01 -21.19
C ARG A 122 1.58 -17.52 -20.92
N GLY A 123 2.18 -17.11 -19.81
CA GLY A 123 2.32 -15.69 -19.49
C GLY A 123 2.91 -15.41 -18.13
N THR A 124 2.75 -14.17 -17.68
CA THR A 124 3.24 -13.72 -16.38
C THR A 124 2.37 -12.59 -15.84
N VAL A 125 2.31 -12.46 -14.52
CA VAL A 125 1.69 -11.32 -13.85
C VAL A 125 2.74 -10.57 -13.04
N VAL A 126 2.69 -9.24 -13.07
CA VAL A 126 3.60 -8.37 -12.32
C VAL A 126 2.79 -7.33 -11.58
N VAL A 127 3.00 -7.21 -10.26
CA VAL A 127 2.30 -6.25 -9.40
C VAL A 127 3.32 -5.33 -8.75
N ASN A 128 3.10 -4.01 -8.84
CA ASN A 128 3.80 -3.01 -8.05
C ASN A 128 2.90 -2.57 -6.90
N PRO A 129 3.05 -3.12 -5.69
CA PRO A 129 2.26 -2.70 -4.54
C PRO A 129 2.88 -1.48 -3.83
N THR A 130 3.87 -0.79 -4.42
CA THR A 130 4.51 0.36 -3.79
C THR A 130 3.89 1.68 -4.25
N LEU A 131 4.24 2.76 -3.56
CA LEU A 131 3.87 4.13 -3.94
C LEU A 131 4.83 4.78 -4.95
N ALA A 132 5.86 4.06 -5.40
CA ALA A 132 6.84 4.54 -6.36
C ALA A 132 6.71 3.76 -7.68
N PRO A 133 6.95 4.40 -8.85
CA PRO A 133 6.99 3.68 -10.11
C PRO A 133 8.13 2.65 -10.10
N GLN A 134 7.93 1.54 -10.81
CA GLN A 134 8.89 0.44 -10.94
C GLN A 134 9.16 0.15 -12.42
N SER A 135 10.39 -0.23 -12.75
CA SER A 135 10.75 -0.79 -14.05
C SER A 135 11.21 -2.22 -13.83
N VAL A 136 10.55 -3.18 -14.48
CA VAL A 136 10.78 -4.61 -14.25
C VAL A 136 11.25 -5.27 -15.55
N PRO A 137 12.49 -5.78 -15.62
CA PRO A 137 12.92 -6.59 -16.75
C PRO A 137 12.18 -7.93 -16.74
N LEU A 138 11.63 -8.32 -17.89
CA LEU A 138 10.80 -9.52 -18.02
C LEU A 138 11.62 -10.78 -18.35
N GLY A 139 12.85 -10.63 -18.85
CA GLY A 139 13.74 -11.74 -19.21
C GLY A 139 13.32 -12.51 -20.46
N ALA A 140 12.20 -12.16 -21.06
CA ALA A 140 11.71 -12.65 -22.35
C ALA A 140 10.76 -11.59 -22.95
N THR A 141 10.32 -11.82 -24.18
CA THR A 141 9.30 -10.98 -24.83
C THR A 141 7.90 -11.46 -24.47
N TYR A 142 7.10 -10.56 -23.92
CA TYR A 142 5.69 -10.78 -23.61
C TYR A 142 4.81 -9.83 -24.43
N LEU A 143 3.54 -10.17 -24.55
CA LEU A 143 2.53 -9.35 -25.18
C LEU A 143 1.66 -8.71 -24.12
N ALA A 144 1.53 -7.38 -24.18
CA ALA A 144 0.53 -6.65 -23.43
C ALA A 144 -0.89 -6.89 -23.99
N SER A 145 -1.89 -6.31 -23.32
CA SER A 145 -3.30 -6.43 -23.72
C SER A 145 -3.57 -5.87 -25.12
N ASP A 146 -2.84 -4.84 -25.53
CA ASP A 146 -2.91 -4.23 -26.86
C ASP A 146 -2.09 -4.97 -27.93
N GLY A 147 -1.44 -6.09 -27.56
CA GLY A 147 -0.59 -6.88 -28.45
C GLY A 147 0.83 -6.34 -28.61
N SER A 148 1.19 -5.22 -27.96
CA SER A 148 2.56 -4.71 -27.99
C SER A 148 3.54 -5.68 -27.32
N ALA A 149 4.70 -5.85 -27.95
CA ALA A 149 5.77 -6.71 -27.45
C ALA A 149 6.65 -5.95 -26.44
N LEU A 150 6.84 -6.52 -25.25
CA LEU A 150 7.58 -5.93 -24.14
C LEU A 150 8.62 -6.91 -23.60
N SER A 151 9.84 -6.43 -23.41
CA SER A 151 10.90 -7.14 -22.66
C SER A 151 11.19 -6.50 -21.30
N THR A 152 10.64 -5.31 -21.07
CA THR A 152 10.66 -4.56 -19.81
C THR A 152 9.30 -3.89 -19.64
N ILE A 153 8.77 -3.87 -18.42
CA ILE A 153 7.50 -3.20 -18.10
C ILE A 153 7.71 -2.07 -17.10
N GLY A 154 7.16 -0.90 -17.42
CA GLY A 154 7.02 0.21 -16.47
C GLY A 154 5.68 0.12 -15.74
N LEU A 155 5.71 0.09 -14.42
CA LEU A 155 4.54 0.05 -13.55
C LEU A 155 4.43 1.35 -12.75
N LEU A 156 3.26 1.97 -12.78
CA LEU A 156 2.94 3.11 -11.91
C LEU A 156 2.77 2.64 -10.45
N PRO A 157 2.69 3.57 -9.48
CA PRO A 157 2.28 3.24 -8.13
C PRO A 157 0.96 2.46 -8.10
N THR A 158 0.92 1.41 -7.27
CA THR A 158 -0.25 0.52 -7.06
C THR A 158 -0.90 0.11 -8.38
N SER A 159 -0.09 -0.46 -9.27
CA SER A 159 -0.54 -0.94 -10.58
C SER A 159 0.00 -2.33 -10.85
N ALA A 160 -0.55 -2.98 -11.88
CA ALA A 160 -0.13 -4.31 -12.29
C ALA A 160 -0.15 -4.46 -13.81
N ALA A 161 0.45 -5.55 -14.28
CA ALA A 161 0.38 -6.01 -15.66
C ALA A 161 0.07 -7.52 -15.68
N ILE A 162 -0.77 -7.92 -16.63
CA ILE A 162 -1.10 -9.31 -16.93
C ILE A 162 -0.70 -9.50 -18.40
N LEU A 163 0.31 -10.33 -18.64
CA LEU A 163 1.00 -10.39 -19.93
C LEU A 163 0.98 -11.81 -20.47
N ARG A 164 0.75 -11.96 -21.78
CA ARG A 164 0.84 -13.24 -22.46
C ARG A 164 2.28 -13.48 -22.90
N ALA A 165 2.74 -14.72 -22.89
CA ALA A 165 3.99 -15.05 -23.54
C ALA A 165 3.83 -14.72 -25.03
N SER A 166 4.81 -14.01 -25.61
CA SER A 166 4.85 -13.89 -27.06
C SER A 166 5.12 -15.29 -27.63
N PRO A 167 4.45 -15.70 -28.73
CA PRO A 167 4.86 -16.88 -29.49
C PRO A 167 6.18 -16.53 -30.21
N ALA A 168 7.24 -16.29 -29.46
CA ALA A 168 8.57 -16.22 -30.02
C ALA A 168 8.90 -17.64 -30.52
N THR A 169 9.37 -17.72 -31.76
CA THR A 169 10.04 -18.88 -32.35
C THR A 169 10.93 -19.54 -31.28
N PRO A 170 10.92 -20.88 -31.14
CA PRO A 170 11.74 -21.56 -30.15
C PRO A 170 13.16 -20.97 -30.19
N PRO A 171 13.75 -20.63 -29.03
CA PRO A 171 15.13 -20.20 -29.02
C PRO A 171 15.93 -21.28 -29.77
N ALA A 172 16.76 -20.87 -30.73
CA ALA A 172 17.67 -21.79 -31.39
C ALA A 172 18.40 -22.61 -30.30
N PRO A 173 18.58 -23.93 -30.47
CA PRO A 173 19.25 -24.78 -29.49
C PRO A 173 20.51 -24.08 -29.00
N GLY A 174 20.58 -23.82 -27.69
CA GLY A 174 21.49 -22.86 -27.10
C GLY A 174 22.92 -23.01 -27.62
N GLY A 175 23.39 -22.01 -28.36
CA GLY A 175 24.82 -21.77 -28.45
C GLY A 175 25.37 -21.61 -27.03
N PRO A 176 26.57 -22.14 -26.73
CA PRO A 176 27.15 -22.11 -25.40
C PRO A 176 27.12 -20.68 -24.83
N ALA A 177 26.78 -20.59 -23.55
CA ALA A 177 26.68 -19.32 -22.82
C ALA A 177 27.93 -18.46 -23.10
N PRO A 178 27.77 -17.18 -23.49
CA PRO A 178 28.89 -16.27 -23.61
C PRO A 178 29.68 -16.25 -22.29
N PRO A 179 31.02 -16.32 -22.34
CA PRO A 179 31.84 -16.30 -21.13
C PRO A 179 31.51 -15.04 -20.33
N THR A 180 31.21 -15.23 -19.04
CA THR A 180 30.96 -14.16 -18.08
C THR A 180 32.12 -13.14 -18.15
N PRO A 181 31.87 -11.86 -18.47
CA PRO A 181 32.90 -10.85 -18.38
C PRO A 181 33.40 -10.77 -16.93
N ALA A 182 34.68 -11.09 -16.73
CA ALA A 182 35.35 -10.95 -15.45
C ALA A 182 35.20 -9.49 -14.99
N THR A 183 34.41 -9.28 -13.94
CA THR A 183 34.21 -7.96 -13.35
C THR A 183 35.47 -7.57 -12.61
N ALA A 184 36.19 -6.55 -13.11
CA ALA A 184 37.31 -5.96 -12.40
C ALA A 184 36.83 -5.32 -11.08
N PRO A 185 37.57 -5.47 -9.98
CA PRO A 185 37.21 -4.89 -8.69
C PRO A 185 37.25 -3.36 -8.77
N SER A 186 36.09 -2.72 -8.64
CA SER A 186 35.97 -1.27 -8.49
C SER A 186 36.23 -0.88 -7.03
N THR A 187 37.41 -0.31 -6.76
CA THR A 187 37.73 0.33 -5.49
C THR A 187 37.10 1.73 -5.46
N SER A 188 35.84 1.83 -5.03
CA SER A 188 35.22 3.10 -4.67
C SER A 188 35.45 3.39 -3.18
N PRO A 189 36.05 4.55 -2.79
CA PRO A 189 36.34 4.85 -1.40
C PRO A 189 35.07 5.13 -0.59
N ALA A 190 35.00 4.54 0.60
CA ALA A 190 33.89 4.68 1.53
C ALA A 190 33.67 6.15 1.96
N PRO A 191 32.42 6.66 1.95
CA PRO A 191 32.13 8.02 2.41
C PRO A 191 32.27 8.14 3.93
N LYS A 192 32.93 9.23 4.36
CA LYS A 192 33.14 9.59 5.79
C LYS A 192 31.78 9.78 6.51
N PRO A 193 31.59 9.20 7.72
CA PRO A 193 30.34 9.36 8.46
C PRO A 193 30.16 10.80 8.96
N SER A 194 29.06 11.44 8.57
CA SER A 194 28.68 12.77 9.06
C SER A 194 27.97 12.65 10.42
N LYS A 195 28.51 13.30 11.45
CA LYS A 195 27.93 13.40 12.79
C LYS A 195 26.71 14.34 12.80
N LEU A 196 25.52 13.82 12.53
CA LEU A 196 24.26 14.54 12.75
C LEU A 196 23.69 14.24 14.15
N ARG A 197 23.64 15.26 15.01
CA ARG A 197 22.95 15.17 16.32
C ARG A 197 21.43 15.12 16.10
N PRO A 198 20.69 14.14 16.65
CA PRO A 198 19.24 14.10 16.54
C PRO A 198 18.60 15.22 17.36
N LYS A 199 17.72 16.02 16.74
CA LYS A 199 16.83 16.95 17.45
C LYS A 199 15.56 16.20 17.85
N ARG A 200 15.20 16.26 19.14
CA ARG A 200 13.97 15.66 19.67
C ARG A 200 12.74 16.41 19.14
N MET A 201 11.81 15.68 18.53
CA MET A 201 10.43 16.15 18.30
C MET A 201 9.49 15.36 19.20
N THR A 202 8.51 16.04 19.79
CA THR A 202 7.47 15.42 20.62
C THR A 202 6.12 15.68 19.96
N LEU A 203 5.40 14.62 19.62
CA LEU A 203 4.01 14.69 19.18
C LEU A 203 3.09 14.45 20.37
N VAL A 204 2.06 15.28 20.54
CA VAL A 204 1.02 15.10 21.55
C VAL A 204 -0.34 15.14 20.87
N VAL A 205 -1.14 14.11 21.11
CA VAL A 205 -2.53 14.02 20.64
C VAL A 205 -3.43 14.36 21.83
N SER A 206 -4.29 15.37 21.67
CA SER A 206 -5.18 15.85 22.75
C SER A 206 -6.65 15.65 22.37
N ARG A 207 -7.47 15.18 23.30
CA ARG A 207 -8.93 15.11 23.14
C ARG A 207 -9.55 16.46 23.50
N LEU A 208 -10.15 17.15 22.54
CA LEU A 208 -10.91 18.37 22.80
C LEU A 208 -12.33 18.02 23.26
N ARG A 209 -12.69 18.40 24.50
CA ARG A 209 -14.09 18.41 24.95
C ARG A 209 -14.71 19.77 24.59
N GLY A 210 -15.68 19.79 23.68
CA GLY A 210 -16.46 21.00 23.39
C GLY A 210 -17.37 20.83 22.17
N GLY A 211 -18.66 21.15 22.33
CA GLY A 211 -19.64 21.24 21.24
C GLY A 211 -19.42 22.46 20.32
N PRO A 212 -20.24 22.64 19.28
CA PRO A 212 -20.03 23.69 18.30
C PRO A 212 -20.37 25.06 18.91
N ALA A 213 -19.38 25.96 18.98
CA ALA A 213 -19.59 27.37 19.24
C ALA A 213 -18.83 28.18 18.18
N ARG A 214 -19.47 29.26 17.73
CA ARG A 214 -19.00 30.23 16.74
C ARG A 214 -17.62 30.79 17.10
N ALA A 215 -16.91 31.26 16.07
CA ALA A 215 -15.55 31.77 16.11
C ALA A 215 -15.31 32.82 17.22
N ALA A 216 -14.71 32.37 18.31
CA ALA A 216 -13.92 33.18 19.23
C ALA A 216 -12.84 32.28 19.85
N LEU A 217 -11.61 32.78 19.95
CA LEU A 217 -10.50 32.06 20.59
C LEU A 217 -10.88 31.73 22.05
N PRO A 218 -10.86 30.46 22.50
CA PRO A 218 -11.28 30.13 23.85
C PRO A 218 -10.22 30.55 24.88
N ARG A 219 -10.67 31.26 25.91
CA ARG A 219 -9.96 31.42 27.19
C ARG A 219 -9.99 30.06 27.90
N TRP A 220 -8.82 29.50 28.20
CA TRP A 220 -8.68 28.15 28.77
C TRP A 220 -9.23 28.09 30.20
N SER A 221 -10.19 27.19 30.46
CA SER A 221 -10.60 26.81 31.83
C SER A 221 -9.76 25.62 32.32
N ARG A 222 -9.42 25.62 33.62
CA ARG A 222 -8.41 24.74 34.25
C ARG A 222 -8.83 23.25 34.43
N LYS A 223 -9.80 22.73 33.66
CA LYS A 223 -10.29 21.34 33.80
C LYS A 223 -10.25 20.55 32.49
N ALA A 224 -9.11 20.59 31.78
CA ALA A 224 -8.82 19.60 30.74
C ALA A 224 -8.05 18.43 31.36
N SER A 225 -8.62 17.22 31.30
CA SER A 225 -7.88 15.99 31.61
C SER A 225 -6.84 15.77 30.50
N VAL A 226 -5.59 16.11 30.78
CA VAL A 226 -4.47 15.91 29.86
C VAL A 226 -3.94 14.49 30.06
N TRP A 227 -4.24 13.60 29.12
CA TRP A 227 -3.53 12.33 29.02
C TRP A 227 -2.16 12.60 28.42
N ARG A 228 -1.10 12.35 29.20
CA ARG A 228 0.28 12.58 28.79
C ARG A 228 0.88 11.24 28.34
N VAL A 229 1.00 11.02 27.04
CA VAL A 229 1.83 9.94 26.49
C VAL A 229 3.23 10.52 26.27
N GLN A 230 4.22 10.02 27.00
CA GLN A 230 5.64 10.36 26.80
C GLN A 230 6.31 9.24 26.00
N GLY A 231 6.91 9.57 24.87
CA GLY A 231 7.76 8.68 24.09
C GLY A 231 8.98 9.42 23.57
N VAL A 232 10.14 8.77 23.61
CA VAL A 232 11.41 9.26 23.05
C VAL A 232 11.57 8.68 21.64
N VAL A 233 11.75 9.53 20.63
CA VAL A 233 12.10 9.08 19.27
C VAL A 233 13.62 8.89 19.21
N ALA A 234 14.07 7.65 19.32
CA ALA A 234 15.37 7.24 18.81
C ALA A 234 15.17 6.65 17.41
N ALA A 235 16.08 6.94 16.47
CA ALA A 235 16.07 6.30 15.16
C ALA A 235 16.44 4.82 15.33
N GLY A 236 15.45 3.94 15.32
CA GLY A 236 15.55 2.49 15.45
C GLY A 236 14.19 1.83 15.15
N PRO A 237 14.14 0.53 14.80
CA PRO A 237 12.97 -0.06 14.16
C PRO A 237 11.82 -0.26 15.15
N GLU A 238 10.62 0.08 14.65
CA GLU A 238 9.27 -0.25 15.09
C GLU A 238 8.93 -0.17 16.59
N HIS A 239 8.10 0.83 16.96
CA HIS A 239 7.33 0.83 18.20
C HIS A 239 5.86 1.08 17.88
N ALA A 240 4.99 0.11 18.22
CA ALA A 240 3.54 0.28 18.20
C ALA A 240 3.07 0.82 19.55
N TRP A 241 2.19 1.84 19.53
CA TRP A 241 1.65 2.46 20.75
C TRP A 241 0.17 2.15 20.87
N ARG A 242 -0.28 1.67 22.04
CA ARG A 242 -1.70 1.50 22.37
C ARG A 242 -2.20 2.73 23.12
N VAL A 243 -3.30 3.32 22.63
CA VAL A 243 -4.12 4.28 23.39
C VAL A 243 -5.39 3.54 23.78
N ALA A 244 -5.64 3.36 25.07
CA ALA A 244 -6.89 2.81 25.57
C ALA A 244 -7.77 3.96 26.08
N ASP A 245 -9.01 4.09 25.57
CA ASP A 245 -10.11 4.62 26.36
C ASP A 245 -11.49 4.27 25.79
N ALA A 246 -12.45 4.09 26.70
CA ALA A 246 -13.83 3.73 26.48
C ALA A 246 -14.69 4.96 26.12
N ALA A 247 -15.41 4.94 25.00
CA ALA A 247 -16.68 5.65 24.85
C ALA A 247 -17.39 5.30 23.53
N ARG A 248 -18.52 4.59 23.65
CA ARG A 248 -19.54 4.49 22.60
C ARG A 248 -20.22 5.87 22.44
N ARG A 249 -20.39 6.32 21.20
CA ARG A 249 -21.30 7.40 20.74
C ARG A 249 -20.93 8.84 21.17
N ARG A 250 -20.13 9.55 20.34
CA ARG A 250 -20.27 11.00 19.98
C ARG A 250 -19.14 11.42 19.01
N ARG A 251 -19.43 12.41 18.15
CA ARG A 251 -18.53 12.94 17.09
C ARG A 251 -17.19 13.41 17.71
N CYS A 252 -16.07 12.84 17.28
CA CYS A 252 -14.74 13.24 17.73
C CYS A 252 -14.13 14.24 16.73
N ALA A 253 -13.48 15.28 17.27
CA ALA A 253 -12.56 16.12 16.51
C ALA A 253 -11.15 15.78 16.97
N VAL A 254 -10.30 15.34 16.04
CA VAL A 254 -8.87 15.17 16.30
C VAL A 254 -8.17 16.47 15.92
N ALA A 255 -7.41 17.04 16.85
CA ALA A 255 -6.59 18.22 16.60
C ALA A 255 -5.12 17.84 16.63
N VAL A 256 -4.40 18.18 15.57
CA VAL A 256 -2.96 17.98 15.46
C VAL A 256 -2.26 19.28 15.86
N PHE A 257 -1.30 19.20 16.78
CA PHE A 257 -0.52 20.34 17.23
C PHE A 257 0.98 20.12 16.94
N ILE A 258 1.68 21.18 16.58
CA ILE A 258 3.15 21.20 16.57
C ILE A 258 3.63 21.99 17.79
N ARG A 259 4.63 21.46 18.50
CA ARG A 259 5.34 22.19 19.55
C ARG A 259 6.62 22.82 19.00
N ARG A 260 6.78 24.13 19.23
CA ARG A 260 8.06 24.84 19.01
C ARG A 260 8.47 25.51 20.33
N GLY A 261 9.50 24.97 20.97
CA GLY A 261 9.90 25.42 22.31
C GLY A 261 8.84 25.11 23.37
N ARG A 262 8.33 26.14 24.07
CA ARG A 262 7.23 26.00 25.06
C ARG A 262 5.84 26.21 24.46
N THR A 263 5.75 26.62 23.19
CA THR A 263 4.50 26.99 22.54
C THR A 263 3.93 25.82 21.73
N TRP A 264 2.62 25.62 21.84
CA TRP A 264 1.86 24.67 21.03
C TRP A 264 1.01 25.43 20.01
N THR A 265 1.15 25.09 18.73
CA THR A 265 0.38 25.71 17.64
C THR A 265 -0.54 24.67 17.02
N PRO A 266 -1.86 24.92 16.95
CA PRO A 266 -2.79 24.04 16.25
C PRO A 266 -2.50 24.11 14.74
N LEU A 267 -2.36 22.95 14.10
CA LEU A 267 -2.22 22.89 12.64
C LEU A 267 -3.57 22.84 11.95
N ARG A 268 -4.43 21.90 12.36
CA ARG A 268 -5.74 21.68 11.73
C ARG A 268 -6.65 20.89 12.65
N ARG A 269 -7.96 21.16 12.54
CA ARG A 269 -9.03 20.37 13.16
C ARG A 269 -9.56 19.40 12.11
N VAL A 270 -9.53 18.10 12.40
CA VAL A 270 -10.07 17.07 11.51
C VAL A 270 -11.32 16.49 12.18
N CYS A 271 -12.46 16.62 11.51
CA CYS A 271 -13.72 16.04 11.96
C CYS A 271 -13.82 14.59 11.45
N THR A 272 -14.18 13.65 12.32
CA THR A 272 -14.40 12.25 11.91
C THR A 272 -15.73 12.10 11.18
N THR A 273 -15.76 11.34 10.09
CA THR A 273 -17.00 10.86 9.43
C THR A 273 -17.67 9.76 10.26
N ARG A 274 -18.94 9.44 9.97
CA ARG A 274 -19.70 8.38 10.67
C ARG A 274 -19.04 6.99 10.61
N SER A 275 -18.15 6.74 9.65
CA SER A 275 -17.52 5.42 9.43
C SER A 275 -16.36 5.09 10.39
N GLY A 276 -15.97 6.00 11.30
CA GLY A 276 -14.96 5.71 12.32
C GLY A 276 -13.53 5.57 11.80
N TYR A 277 -13.30 5.92 10.53
CA TYR A 277 -12.00 5.91 9.88
C TYR A 277 -11.60 7.32 9.45
N PHE A 278 -10.35 7.71 9.69
CA PHE A 278 -9.75 8.85 9.00
C PHE A 278 -8.28 8.59 8.68
N SER A 279 -7.87 9.12 7.53
CA SER A 279 -6.46 9.29 7.16
C SER A 279 -6.15 10.78 7.06
N ALA A 280 -5.02 11.20 7.60
CA ALA A 280 -4.51 12.55 7.46
C ALA A 280 -3.07 12.53 6.99
N HIS A 281 -2.82 13.21 5.87
CA HIS A 281 -1.48 13.55 5.40
C HIS A 281 -1.13 14.94 5.90
N VAL A 282 -0.07 15.03 6.70
CA VAL A 282 0.46 16.33 7.16
C VAL A 282 1.86 16.49 6.59
N VAL A 283 2.02 17.50 5.72
CA VAL A 283 3.33 17.92 5.24
C VAL A 283 3.82 19.04 6.14
N VAL A 284 4.91 18.80 6.86
CA VAL A 284 5.56 19.80 7.72
C VAL A 284 6.85 20.26 7.04
N SER A 285 6.95 21.55 6.72
CA SER A 285 8.18 22.14 6.24
C SER A 285 8.97 22.78 7.40
N GLN A 286 10.28 22.54 7.40
CA GLN A 286 11.22 23.21 8.29
C GLN A 286 12.45 23.66 7.48
N GLY A 287 12.53 24.95 7.19
CA GLY A 287 13.53 25.47 6.25
C GLY A 287 13.34 24.86 4.85
N ARG A 288 14.42 24.33 4.27
CA ARG A 288 14.41 23.67 2.93
C ARG A 288 13.96 22.21 2.93
N ARG A 289 13.58 21.64 4.07
CA ARG A 289 13.18 20.22 4.19
C ARG A 289 11.69 20.11 4.42
N ALA A 290 11.06 19.14 3.75
CA ALA A 290 9.68 18.75 3.99
C ALA A 290 9.66 17.33 4.57
N PHE A 291 8.77 17.13 5.53
CA PHE A 291 8.50 15.84 6.15
C PHE A 291 7.04 15.49 5.92
N ALA A 292 6.78 14.30 5.40
CA ALA A 292 5.43 13.77 5.33
C ALA A 292 5.20 12.91 6.57
N LEU A 293 4.13 13.23 7.31
CA LEU A 293 3.63 12.39 8.39
C LEU A 293 2.28 11.82 7.94
N HIS A 294 2.17 10.50 7.98
CA HIS A 294 0.90 9.81 7.79
C HIS A 294 0.36 9.37 9.14
N ALA A 295 -0.86 9.80 9.44
CA ALA A 295 -1.59 9.34 10.61
C ALA A 295 -2.91 8.72 10.15
N ALA A 296 -3.13 7.47 10.54
CA ALA A 296 -4.39 6.76 10.35
C ALA A 296 -4.96 6.39 11.71
N ALA A 297 -6.28 6.49 11.86
CA ALA A 297 -6.96 6.01 13.05
C ALA A 297 -8.20 5.20 12.70
N ARG A 298 -8.39 4.11 13.45
CA ARG A 298 -9.56 3.24 13.41
C ARG A 298 -9.93 2.87 14.84
N TYR A 299 -11.20 3.06 15.21
CA TYR A 299 -11.81 2.61 16.47
C TYR A 299 -10.87 2.62 17.70
N GLY A 300 -10.49 3.80 18.17
CA GLY A 300 -9.73 3.97 19.43
C GLY A 300 -8.21 3.82 19.30
N SER A 301 -7.68 3.43 18.14
CA SER A 301 -6.24 3.35 17.90
C SER A 301 -5.78 4.44 16.92
N VAL A 302 -4.71 5.16 17.27
CA VAL A 302 -4.04 6.13 16.39
C VAL A 302 -2.65 5.60 16.08
N ILE A 303 -2.39 5.30 14.81
CA ILE A 303 -1.07 4.89 14.34
C ILE A 303 -0.40 6.11 13.73
N VAL A 304 0.69 6.55 14.35
CA VAL A 304 1.57 7.60 13.81
C VAL A 304 2.86 6.96 13.35
N ARG A 305 3.17 7.07 12.07
CA ARG A 305 4.42 6.52 11.51
C ARG A 305 5.51 7.58 11.46
N SER A 306 6.76 7.12 11.50
CA SER A 306 7.96 7.95 11.45
C SER A 306 7.96 8.86 10.21
N PRO A 307 8.43 10.12 10.34
CA PRO A 307 8.46 11.04 9.21
C PRO A 307 9.38 10.53 8.10
N VAL A 308 8.90 10.54 6.86
CA VAL A 308 9.73 10.31 5.67
C VAL A 308 10.29 11.65 5.22
N LEU A 309 11.60 11.72 4.99
CA LEU A 309 12.24 12.90 4.40
C LEU A 309 11.82 12.99 2.94
N VAL A 310 11.10 14.04 2.58
CA VAL A 310 10.73 14.32 1.18
C VAL A 310 11.72 15.35 0.65
N THR A 311 12.66 14.91 -0.18
CA THR A 311 13.55 15.82 -0.91
C THR A 311 12.82 16.41 -2.09
N ARG A 312 12.80 17.75 -2.18
CA ARG A 312 12.28 18.47 -3.35
C ARG A 312 13.21 18.18 -4.54
N GLN A 313 12.73 17.50 -5.58
CA GLN A 313 13.36 17.60 -6.90
C GLN A 313 13.14 19.03 -7.40
N ARG A 314 14.21 19.71 -7.80
CA ARG A 314 14.09 20.99 -8.51
C ARG A 314 13.61 20.68 -9.93
N ALA A 315 12.66 21.47 -10.40
CA ALA A 315 12.43 21.65 -11.83
C ALA A 315 13.64 22.35 -12.46
#